data_AF-A0A2S9FUQ9-F1
#
_entry.id   AF-A0A2S9FUQ9-F1
#
_cell.length_a   1.000
_cell.length_b   1.000
_cell.length_c   1.000
_cell.angle_alpha   90.00
_cell.angle_beta   90.00
_cell.angle_gamma   90.00
#
_symmetry.space_group_name_H-M   'P 1'
#
loop_
_entity.id
_entity.type
_entity.pdbx_description
1 polymer ?
#
loop_
_entity_poly.entity_id
_entity_poly.type
_entity_poly.pdbx_seq_one_letter_code
_entity_poly.pdbx_strand_id
1 'polypeptide(L)'
;PGRASANGTSMLAPTLFAHGTEEQLDRILPKMASGEEIWAQAWSEPESGSDLASLRSTATKTDGGWLLNGQKIWSSRAVFGERAFG
;
A
#
# COMPACT_ATOMS: atom_id res chain seq x y z
N PRO A 1 17.88 -6.82 -3.49
CA PRO A 1 16.97 -7.49 -4.47
C PRO A 1 16.25 -6.44 -5.35
N GLY A 2 16.73 -6.21 -6.58
CA GLY A 2 16.31 -5.07 -7.42
C GLY A 2 14.83 -5.01 -7.84
N ARG A 3 14.03 -6.05 -7.57
CA ARG A 3 12.59 -6.04 -7.82
C ARG A 3 11.74 -5.70 -6.58
N ALA A 4 12.31 -5.60 -5.38
CA ALA A 4 11.54 -5.34 -4.16
C ALA A 4 10.68 -4.07 -4.25
N SER A 5 11.23 -2.99 -4.80
CA SER A 5 10.56 -1.70 -4.99
C SER A 5 9.46 -1.66 -6.05
N ALA A 6 9.35 -2.69 -6.90
CA ALA A 6 8.48 -2.63 -8.08
C ALA A 6 6.99 -2.46 -7.74
N ASN A 7 6.52 -2.99 -6.60
CA ASN A 7 5.11 -2.84 -6.21
C ASN A 7 4.75 -1.36 -6.00
N GLY A 8 5.59 -0.62 -5.28
CA GLY A 8 5.40 0.82 -5.09
C GLY A 8 5.42 1.55 -6.42
N THR A 9 6.48 1.39 -7.21
CA THR A 9 6.70 2.18 -8.43
C THR A 9 5.75 1.84 -9.57
N SER A 10 5.30 0.58 -9.69
CA SER A 10 4.42 0.16 -10.79
C SER A 10 2.93 0.15 -10.44
N MET A 11 2.57 0.17 -9.15
CA MET A 11 1.16 0.06 -8.73
C MET A 11 0.69 1.24 -7.89
N LEU A 12 1.48 1.68 -6.90
CA LEU A 12 1.08 2.81 -6.03
C LEU A 12 1.38 4.16 -6.68
N ALA A 13 2.56 4.34 -7.29
CA ALA A 13 2.96 5.63 -7.87
C ALA A 13 1.96 6.15 -8.93
N PRO A 14 1.43 5.33 -9.87
CA PRO A 14 0.40 5.80 -10.81
C PRO A 14 -0.86 6.31 -10.12
N THR A 15 -1.31 5.63 -9.06
CA THR A 15 -2.47 6.05 -8.25
C THR A 15 -2.21 7.38 -7.55
N LEU A 16 -0.99 7.57 -7.00
CA LEU A 16 -0.59 8.85 -6.39
C LEU A 16 -0.52 9.98 -7.42
N PHE A 17 0.01 9.74 -8.62
CA PHE A 17 0.01 10.76 -9.67
C PHE A 17 -1.41 11.13 -10.13
N ALA A 18 -2.32 10.17 -10.16
CA ALA A 18 -3.70 10.39 -10.62
C ALA A 18 -4.61 11.02 -9.54
N HIS A 19 -4.40 10.67 -8.27
CA HIS A 19 -5.36 10.95 -7.19
C HIS A 19 -4.75 11.50 -5.90
N GLY A 20 -3.41 11.55 -5.81
CA GLY A 20 -2.72 12.03 -4.63
C GLY A 20 -2.73 13.56 -4.51
N THR A 21 -2.61 14.06 -3.29
CA THR A 21 -2.36 15.48 -3.03
C THR A 21 -0.87 15.80 -3.22
N GLU A 22 -0.53 17.06 -3.53
CA GLU A 22 0.87 17.50 -3.65
C GLU A 22 1.72 17.09 -2.44
N GLU A 23 1.19 17.26 -1.22
CA GLU A 23 1.83 16.80 0.02
C GLU A 23 2.09 15.28 0.04
N GLN A 24 1.16 14.47 -0.49
CA GLN A 24 1.36 13.02 -0.58
C GLN A 24 2.42 12.65 -1.62
N LEU A 25 2.43 13.33 -2.77
CA LEU A 25 3.44 13.10 -3.81
C LEU A 25 4.83 13.41 -3.27
N ASP A 26 5.01 14.59 -2.68
CA ASP A 26 6.30 15.06 -2.14
C ASP A 26 6.81 14.17 -1.01
N ARG A 27 5.91 13.69 -0.15
CA ARG A 27 6.28 12.82 0.97
C ARG A 27 6.63 11.40 0.55
N ILE A 28 5.95 10.84 -0.44
CA ILE A 28 5.99 9.40 -0.74
C ILE A 28 6.90 9.08 -1.94
N LEU A 29 6.79 9.83 -3.04
CA LEU A 29 7.42 9.45 -4.31
C LEU A 29 8.96 9.49 -4.26
N PRO A 30 9.63 10.49 -3.65
CA PRO A 30 11.09 10.52 -3.62
C PRO A 30 11.71 9.31 -2.92
N LYS A 31 11.16 8.91 -1.76
CA LYS A 31 11.62 7.76 -0.98
C LYS A 31 11.32 6.42 -1.65
N MET A 32 10.20 6.34 -2.35
CA MET A 32 9.87 5.17 -3.17
C MET A 32 10.83 5.04 -4.37
N ALA A 33 11.13 6.16 -5.04
CA ALA A 33 11.99 6.19 -6.22
C ALA A 33 13.45 5.87 -5.89
N SER A 34 13.96 6.35 -4.74
CA SER A 34 15.30 6.01 -4.24
C SER A 34 15.42 4.57 -3.73
N GLY A 35 14.29 3.93 -3.41
CA GLY A 35 14.25 2.62 -2.76
C GLY A 35 14.52 2.68 -1.25
N GLU A 36 14.50 3.87 -0.64
CA GLU A 36 14.60 4.06 0.81
C GLU A 36 13.38 3.46 1.54
N GLU A 37 12.19 3.57 0.94
CA GLU A 37 10.98 2.91 1.43
C GLU A 37 10.45 1.94 0.37
N ILE A 38 10.39 0.64 0.71
CA ILE A 38 9.81 -0.40 -0.12
C ILE A 38 8.35 -0.60 0.32
N TRP A 39 7.46 -0.57 -0.67
CA TRP A 39 6.02 -0.69 -0.46
C TRP A 39 5.52 -2.06 -0.88
N ALA A 40 4.77 -2.73 0.00
CA ALA A 40 4.10 -3.98 -0.27
C ALA A 40 2.62 -3.77 -0.64
N GLN A 41 2.10 -4.62 -1.51
CA GLN A 41 0.67 -4.66 -1.82
C GLN A 41 -0.08 -5.45 -0.76
N ALA A 42 -1.24 -4.97 -0.31
CA ALA A 42 -2.02 -5.54 0.78
C ALA A 42 -3.53 -5.51 0.51
N TRP A 43 -3.98 -5.97 -0.67
CA TRP A 43 -5.40 -6.06 -1.02
C TRP A 43 -6.06 -7.34 -0.51
N SER A 44 -5.55 -8.49 -0.95
CA SER A 44 -6.20 -9.78 -0.73
C SER A 44 -6.32 -10.13 0.75
N GLU A 45 -7.46 -10.72 1.10
CA GLU A 45 -7.81 -11.25 2.40
C GLU A 45 -8.01 -12.77 2.30
N PRO A 46 -7.95 -13.54 3.40
CA PRO A 46 -8.20 -14.98 3.35
C PRO A 46 -9.51 -15.38 2.65
N GLU A 47 -10.53 -14.54 2.77
CA GLU A 47 -11.87 -14.70 2.21
C GLU A 47 -12.13 -13.93 0.90
N SER A 48 -11.20 -13.05 0.47
CA SER A 48 -11.43 -12.16 -0.68
C SER A 48 -10.16 -11.94 -1.50
N GLY A 49 -10.27 -12.16 -2.81
CA GLY A 49 -9.20 -11.95 -3.79
C GLY A 49 -9.66 -11.06 -4.94
N SER A 50 -10.23 -11.68 -5.98
CA SER A 50 -10.70 -10.95 -7.16
C SER A 50 -11.90 -10.04 -6.89
N ASP A 51 -12.72 -10.37 -5.88
CA ASP A 51 -13.88 -9.57 -5.47
C ASP A 51 -13.50 -8.57 -4.37
N LEU A 52 -12.80 -7.50 -4.74
CA LEU A 52 -12.39 -6.45 -3.79
C LEU A 52 -13.56 -5.74 -3.10
N ALA A 53 -14.79 -5.85 -3.61
CA ALA A 53 -15.95 -5.27 -2.97
C ALA A 53 -16.37 -6.04 -1.70
N SER A 54 -15.93 -7.30 -1.53
CA SER A 54 -16.25 -8.13 -0.36
C SER A 54 -15.17 -8.12 0.73
N LEU A 55 -14.18 -7.21 0.65
CA LEU A 55 -13.21 -7.01 1.73
C LEU A 55 -13.88 -6.70 3.07
N ARG A 56 -13.33 -7.25 4.14
CA ARG A 56 -13.81 -7.11 5.52
C ARG A 56 -12.90 -6.27 6.39
N SER A 57 -11.66 -5.98 5.94
CA SER A 57 -10.81 -5.02 6.64
C SER A 57 -11.53 -3.68 6.81
N THR A 58 -11.44 -3.11 8.01
CA THR A 58 -12.08 -1.83 8.34
C THR A 58 -11.05 -0.74 8.61
N ALA A 59 -11.43 0.49 8.30
CA ALA A 59 -10.74 1.70 8.71
C ALA A 59 -11.75 2.59 9.45
N THR A 60 -11.65 2.63 10.78
CA THR A 60 -12.51 3.47 11.61
C THR A 60 -11.80 4.78 11.92
N LYS A 61 -12.42 5.93 11.62
CA LYS A 61 -11.84 7.24 11.90
C LYS A 61 -11.70 7.43 13.42
N THR A 62 -10.54 7.89 13.87
CA THR A 62 -10.25 8.21 15.27
C THR A 62 -9.64 9.60 15.39
N ASP A 63 -9.48 10.08 16.62
CA ASP A 63 -8.69 11.29 16.86
C ASP A 63 -7.24 11.05 16.39
N GLY A 64 -6.76 11.89 15.47
CA GLY A 64 -5.41 11.80 14.91
C GLY A 64 -5.20 10.78 13.78
N GLY A 65 -6.24 10.06 13.32
CA GLY A 65 -6.07 9.17 12.17
C GLY A 65 -7.16 8.11 11.97
N TRP A 66 -6.70 6.88 11.70
CA TRP A 66 -7.54 5.73 11.39
C TRP A 66 -7.09 4.51 12.18
N LEU A 67 -8.03 3.82 12.81
CA LEU A 67 -7.82 2.49 13.38
C LEU A 67 -8.11 1.44 12.30
N LEU A 68 -7.08 0.69 11.92
CA LEU A 68 -7.17 -0.37 10.92
C LEU A 68 -7.35 -1.74 11.59
N ASN A 69 -8.27 -2.57 11.09
CA ASN A 69 -8.48 -3.93 11.57
C ASN A 69 -8.71 -4.92 10.42
N GLY A 70 -8.12 -6.11 10.49
CA GLY A 70 -8.30 -7.20 9.52
C GLY A 70 -7.00 -7.94 9.20
N GLN A 71 -7.06 -8.88 8.26
CA GLN A 71 -5.93 -9.72 7.86
C GLN A 71 -5.72 -9.67 6.35
N LYS A 72 -4.47 -9.43 5.92
CA LYS A 72 -4.06 -9.48 4.51
C LYS A 72 -3.20 -10.70 4.22
N ILE A 73 -3.29 -11.21 2.99
CA ILE A 73 -2.54 -12.38 2.51
C ILE A 73 -2.08 -12.16 1.06
N TRP A 74 -1.13 -12.99 0.59
CA TRP A 74 -0.58 -12.93 -0.78
C TRP A 74 0.19 -11.64 -1.11
N SER A 75 0.66 -10.92 -0.10
CA SER A 75 1.48 -9.72 -0.23
C SER A 75 2.90 -10.07 -0.72
N SER A 76 3.05 -10.12 -2.04
CA SER A 76 4.32 -10.39 -2.70
C SER A 76 5.39 -9.40 -2.24
N ARG A 77 6.54 -9.95 -1.79
CA ARG A 77 7.71 -9.19 -1.32
C ARG A 77 7.50 -8.41 -0.02
N ALA A 78 6.43 -8.68 0.73
CA ALA A 78 6.16 -8.03 2.02
C ALA A 78 7.28 -8.19 3.05
N VAL A 79 8.06 -9.28 3.00
CA VAL A 79 9.23 -9.48 3.87
C VAL A 79 10.32 -8.41 3.69
N PHE A 80 10.27 -7.64 2.60
CA PHE A 80 11.17 -6.52 2.34
C PHE A 80 10.48 -5.16 2.45
N GLY A 81 9.19 -5.10 2.81
CA GLY A 81 8.42 -3.86 2.80
C GLY A 81 8.36 -3.19 4.16
N GLU A 82 8.64 -1.89 4.19
CA GLU A 82 8.51 -0.99 5.35
C GLU A 82 7.13 -0.35 5.41
N ARG A 83 6.43 -0.32 4.27
CA ARG A 83 5.10 0.26 4.08
C ARG A 83 4.20 -0.68 3.30
N ALA A 84 2.89 -0.48 3.40
CA ALA A 84 1.91 -1.20 2.61
C ALA A 84 0.85 -0.26 2.03
N PHE A 85 0.27 -0.67 0.90
CA PHE A 85 -0.90 -0.02 0.28
C PHE A 85 -1.91 -1.08 -0.14
N GLY A 86 -3.20 -0.74 -0.01
CA GLY A 86 -4.29 -1.69 -0.10
C GLY A 86 -5.61 -0.97 0.08
#